data_AF-A0A6N3T6L7-F1
#
_entry.id   AF-A0A6N3T6L7-F1
#
_cell.length_a   1.000
_cell.length_b   1.000
_cell.length_c   1.000
_cell.angle_alpha   90.00
_cell.angle_beta   90.00
_cell.angle_gamma   90.00
#
_symmetry.space_group_name_H-M   'P 1'
#
loop_
_entity.id
_entity.type
_entity.pdbx_description
1 polymer ?
#
loop_
_entity_poly.entity_id
_entity_poly.type
_entity_poly.pdbx_seq_one_letter_code
_entity_poly.pdbx_strand_id
1 'polypeptide(L)'
;MSAQQIAARTAWGEARGEGVSGMQAVLNVIQNRVMHPGWWGRDVVSVCQANQQFSCWNRQDPNRAKLLSVTDKDPQFCVALHLAEKMNGSALPDLTGDADHYFDCRGGRPFWVQKKFYRKTIGHHAFYRVGLHGDGQ
;
A
#
# COMPACT_ATOMS: atom_id res chain seq x y z
N MET A 1 -0.72 -18.19 1.98
CA MET A 1 0.40 -17.23 1.83
C MET A 1 0.64 -16.58 3.19
N SER A 2 1.89 -16.33 3.58
CA SER A 2 2.20 -15.62 4.83
C SER A 2 1.82 -14.13 4.73
N ALA A 3 1.71 -13.44 5.86
CA ALA A 3 1.48 -11.99 5.90
C ALA A 3 2.56 -11.21 5.10
N GLN A 4 3.82 -11.62 5.22
CA GLN A 4 4.93 -11.05 4.43
C GLN A 4 4.70 -11.20 2.92
N GLN A 5 4.31 -12.39 2.46
CA GLN A 5 4.04 -12.64 1.04
C GLN A 5 2.87 -11.80 0.53
N ILE A 6 1.83 -11.63 1.35
CA ILE A 6 0.68 -10.81 1.00
C ILE A 6 1.09 -9.33 0.91
N ALA A 7 1.81 -8.80 1.90
CA ALA A 7 2.30 -7.42 1.89
C ALA A 7 3.23 -7.13 0.70
N ALA A 8 4.18 -8.03 0.42
CA ALA A 8 5.09 -7.91 -0.72
C ALA A 8 4.33 -7.90 -2.06
N ARG A 9 3.33 -8.78 -2.21
CA ARG A 9 2.47 -8.81 -3.40
C ARG A 9 1.69 -7.51 -3.51
N THR A 10 1.08 -7.01 -2.44
CA THR A 10 0.37 -5.72 -2.45
C THR A 10 1.29 -4.60 -2.91
N ALA A 11 2.49 -4.47 -2.33
CA ALA A 11 3.45 -3.43 -2.70
C ALA A 11 3.88 -3.53 -4.17
N TRP A 12 4.19 -4.73 -4.66
CA TRP A 12 4.55 -4.97 -6.06
C TRP A 12 3.39 -4.71 -7.02
N GLY A 13 2.18 -5.13 -6.64
CA GLY A 13 0.95 -4.94 -7.42
C GLY A 13 0.63 -3.46 -7.63
N GLU A 14 0.74 -2.69 -6.55
CA GLU A 14 0.35 -1.28 -6.51
C GLU A 14 1.46 -0.34 -6.97
N ALA A 15 2.73 -0.67 -6.74
CA ALA A 15 3.81 0.31 -6.85
C ALA A 15 5.11 -0.20 -7.48
N ARG A 16 5.16 -1.37 -8.14
CA ARG A 16 6.39 -1.80 -8.85
C ARG A 16 6.89 -0.79 -9.89
N GLY A 17 5.99 -0.04 -10.53
CA GLY A 17 6.34 1.02 -11.48
C GLY A 17 6.92 2.28 -10.83
N GLU A 18 6.76 2.42 -9.52
CA GLU A 18 7.22 3.57 -8.71
C GLU A 18 8.56 3.28 -8.00
N GLY A 19 9.14 2.08 -8.23
CA GLY A 19 10.41 1.66 -7.66
C GLY A 19 10.37 1.39 -6.15
N VAL A 20 11.56 1.34 -5.54
CA VAL A 20 11.76 0.99 -4.12
C VAL A 20 10.95 1.90 -3.19
N SER A 21 11.03 3.23 -3.40
CA SER A 21 10.35 4.21 -2.56
C SER A 21 8.84 4.12 -2.65
N GLY A 22 8.28 3.86 -3.84
CA GLY A 22 6.84 3.68 -4.00
C GLY A 22 6.34 2.41 -3.34
N MET A 23 7.05 1.28 -3.50
CA MET A 23 6.70 0.04 -2.82
C MET A 23 6.78 0.15 -1.30
N GLN A 24 7.81 0.82 -0.78
CA GLN A 24 7.92 1.11 0.65
C GLN A 24 6.76 2.00 1.14
N ALA A 25 6.40 3.03 0.39
CA ALA A 25 5.31 3.92 0.75
C ALA A 25 3.96 3.19 0.85
N VAL A 26 3.68 2.21 -0.03
CA VAL A 26 2.50 1.34 0.08
C VAL A 26 2.57 0.48 1.35
N LEU A 27 3.72 -0.09 1.68
CA LEU A 27 3.91 -0.83 2.94
C LEU A 27 3.77 0.05 4.18
N ASN A 28 4.17 1.32 4.11
CA ASN A 28 3.92 2.26 5.20
C ASN A 28 2.42 2.53 5.39
N VAL A 29 1.65 2.69 4.31
CA VAL A 29 0.18 2.81 4.40
C VAL A 29 -0.45 1.56 5.04
N ILE A 30 0.05 0.37 4.71
CA ILE A 30 -0.39 -0.89 5.35
C ILE A 30 -0.10 -0.84 6.86
N GLN A 31 1.11 -0.44 7.28
CA GLN A 31 1.45 -0.30 8.69
C GLN A 31 0.56 0.71 9.42
N ASN A 32 0.36 1.89 8.83
CA ASN A 32 -0.47 2.95 9.44
C ASN A 32 -1.92 2.46 9.64
N ARG A 33 -2.47 1.73 8.66
CA ARG A 33 -3.81 1.10 8.78
C ARG A 33 -3.88 0.00 9.83
N VAL A 34 -2.81 -0.79 10.01
CA VAL A 34 -2.73 -1.81 11.06
C VAL A 34 -2.63 -1.15 12.45
N MET A 35 -1.89 -0.04 12.57
CA MET A 35 -1.77 0.74 13.81
C MET A 35 -3.08 1.46 14.18
N HIS A 36 -3.89 1.82 13.19
CA HIS A 36 -5.21 2.43 13.36
C HIS A 36 -6.30 1.53 12.77
N PRO A 37 -6.59 0.38 13.40
CA PRO A 37 -7.51 -0.62 12.86
C PRO A 37 -8.92 -0.07 12.68
N GLY A 38 -9.61 -0.49 11.63
CA GLY A 38 -10.99 -0.08 11.36
C GLY A 38 -11.61 -0.78 10.16
N TRP A 39 -12.36 -0.04 9.34
CA TRP A 39 -13.08 -0.62 8.20
C TRP A 39 -12.15 -1.20 7.12
N TRP A 40 -10.89 -0.79 7.09
CA TRP A 40 -9.87 -1.36 6.21
C TRP A 40 -9.26 -2.67 6.73
N GLY A 41 -9.41 -3.02 8.00
CA GLY A 41 -8.79 -4.23 8.58
C GLY A 41 -8.08 -3.95 9.90
N ARG A 42 -7.49 -5.01 10.47
CA ARG A 42 -6.85 -4.99 11.80
C ARG A 42 -5.45 -5.60 11.83
N ASP A 43 -5.07 -6.28 10.76
CA ASP A 43 -3.78 -6.91 10.58
C ASP A 43 -3.36 -6.81 9.10
N VAL A 44 -2.12 -7.16 8.79
CA VAL A 44 -1.56 -7.06 7.42
C VAL A 44 -2.42 -7.80 6.40
N VAL A 45 -2.94 -8.99 6.75
CA VAL A 45 -3.71 -9.84 5.83
C VAL A 45 -5.05 -9.18 5.52
N SER A 46 -5.81 -8.81 6.56
CA SER A 46 -7.11 -8.15 6.42
C SER A 46 -6.98 -6.79 5.75
N VAL A 47 -5.95 -6.00 6.05
CA VAL A 47 -5.70 -4.71 5.40
C VAL A 47 -5.43 -4.88 3.90
N CYS A 48 -4.58 -5.82 3.52
CA CYS A 48 -4.23 -6.05 2.12
C CYS A 48 -5.39 -6.62 1.30
N GLN A 49 -6.15 -7.56 1.88
CA GLN A 49 -7.15 -8.34 1.16
C GLN A 49 -8.59 -7.85 1.38
N ALA A 50 -8.79 -6.81 2.19
CA ALA A 50 -10.08 -6.16 2.33
C ALA A 50 -10.57 -5.63 0.98
N ASN A 51 -11.88 -5.75 0.77
CA ASN A 51 -12.51 -5.43 -0.50
C ASN A 51 -12.18 -3.98 -0.91
N GLN A 52 -11.72 -3.81 -2.14
CA GLN A 52 -11.40 -2.51 -2.76
C GLN A 52 -10.31 -1.68 -2.06
N GLN A 53 -9.59 -2.23 -1.07
CA GLN A 53 -8.49 -1.49 -0.41
C GLN A 53 -7.25 -1.37 -1.29
N PHE A 54 -6.99 -2.41 -2.08
CA PHE A 54 -5.85 -2.48 -2.99
C PHE A 54 -6.32 -3.14 -4.28
N SER A 55 -6.24 -2.38 -5.37
CA SER A 55 -6.82 -2.74 -6.67
C SER A 55 -6.26 -4.06 -7.22
N CYS A 56 -4.98 -4.34 -6.95
CA CYS A 56 -4.31 -5.54 -7.43
C CYS A 56 -4.97 -6.86 -6.98
N TRP A 57 -5.73 -6.87 -5.88
CA TRP A 57 -6.44 -8.06 -5.39
C TRP A 57 -7.82 -8.26 -6.00
N ASN A 58 -8.38 -7.25 -6.68
CA ASN A 58 -9.72 -7.29 -7.25
C ASN A 58 -9.82 -8.36 -8.34
N ARG A 59 -10.90 -9.14 -8.35
CA ARG A 59 -11.07 -10.27 -9.30
C ARG A 59 -10.96 -9.86 -10.78
N GLN A 60 -11.35 -8.64 -11.10
CA GLN A 60 -11.35 -8.08 -12.46
C GLN A 60 -10.04 -7.38 -12.82
N ASP A 61 -9.09 -7.24 -11.89
CA ASP A 61 -7.82 -6.60 -12.18
C ASP A 61 -6.99 -7.48 -13.14
N PRO A 62 -6.59 -6.96 -14.31
CA PRO A 62 -5.86 -7.74 -15.32
C PRO A 62 -4.48 -8.19 -14.84
N ASN A 63 -3.92 -7.53 -13.82
CA ASN A 63 -2.65 -7.89 -13.20
C ASN A 63 -2.82 -8.86 -12.03
N ARG A 64 -4.03 -9.24 -11.60
CA ARG A 64 -4.23 -10.20 -10.52
C ARG A 64 -3.59 -11.56 -10.80
N ALA A 65 -3.64 -12.05 -12.04
CA ALA A 65 -2.96 -13.29 -12.41
C ALA A 65 -1.45 -13.20 -12.19
N LYS A 66 -0.83 -12.08 -12.62
CA LYS A 66 0.60 -11.80 -12.40
C LYS A 66 0.93 -11.68 -10.92
N LEU A 67 0.07 -10.99 -10.16
CA LEU A 67 0.18 -10.87 -8.71
C LEU A 67 0.19 -12.23 -8.01
N LEU A 68 -0.62 -13.19 -8.47
CA LEU A 68 -0.70 -14.52 -7.86
C LEU A 68 0.47 -15.43 -8.28
N SER A 69 1.02 -15.25 -9.48
CA SER A 69 2.09 -16.09 -10.02
C SER A 69 3.50 -15.55 -9.78
N VAL A 70 3.67 -14.29 -9.40
CA VAL A 70 5.02 -13.69 -9.23
C VAL A 70 5.83 -14.44 -8.16
N THR A 71 7.10 -14.67 -8.42
CA THR A 71 8.05 -15.29 -7.50
C THR A 71 9.28 -14.40 -7.31
N ASP A 72 10.17 -14.79 -6.41
CA ASP A 72 11.48 -14.16 -6.15
C ASP A 72 12.42 -14.07 -7.37
N LYS A 73 12.08 -14.72 -8.49
CA LYS A 73 12.76 -14.55 -9.78
C LYS A 73 12.51 -13.17 -10.41
N ASP A 74 11.45 -12.48 -10.01
CA ASP A 74 11.21 -11.08 -10.39
C ASP A 74 12.02 -10.16 -9.46
N PRO A 75 12.96 -9.35 -9.99
CA PRO A 75 13.81 -8.50 -9.14
C PRO A 75 13.02 -7.47 -8.32
N GLN A 76 11.92 -6.94 -8.86
CA GLN A 76 11.09 -5.98 -8.12
C GLN A 76 10.31 -6.68 -7.01
N PHE A 77 9.87 -7.92 -7.24
CA PHE A 77 9.23 -8.71 -6.19
C PHE A 77 10.23 -9.13 -5.10
N CYS A 78 11.47 -9.46 -5.46
CA CYS A 78 12.53 -9.69 -4.48
C CYS A 78 12.76 -8.46 -3.59
N VAL A 79 12.79 -7.26 -4.17
CA VAL A 79 12.82 -6.00 -3.42
C VAL A 79 11.59 -5.87 -2.51
N ALA A 80 10.38 -6.15 -3.02
CA ALA A 80 9.16 -6.08 -2.22
C ALA A 80 9.18 -7.06 -1.03
N LEU A 81 9.73 -8.27 -1.20
CA LEU A 81 9.91 -9.25 -0.13
C LEU A 81 10.84 -8.73 0.96
N HIS A 82 11.96 -8.11 0.58
CA HIS A 82 12.91 -7.50 1.52
C HIS A 82 12.31 -6.33 2.30
N LEU A 83 11.54 -5.47 1.62
CA LEU A 83 10.83 -4.37 2.28
C LEU A 83 9.74 -4.90 3.24
N ALA A 84 9.00 -5.94 2.85
CA ALA A 84 8.01 -6.59 3.72
C ALA A 84 8.65 -7.30 4.93
N GLU A 85 9.86 -7.84 4.77
CA GLU A 85 10.65 -8.38 5.89
C GLU A 85 11.02 -7.27 6.89
N LYS A 86 11.54 -6.15 6.39
CA LYS A 86 11.83 -4.96 7.23
C LYS A 86 10.60 -4.43 7.93
N MET A 87 9.44 -4.44 7.27
CA MET A 87 8.16 -4.06 7.86
C MET A 87 7.83 -4.95 9.08
N ASN A 88 7.97 -6.27 8.94
CA ASN A 88 7.71 -7.20 10.05
C ASN A 88 8.69 -7.02 11.22
N GLY A 89 9.92 -6.61 10.94
CA GLY A 89 10.94 -6.31 11.95
C GLY A 89 10.87 -4.89 12.51
N SER A 90 9.83 -4.11 12.22
CA SER A 90 9.70 -2.69 12.62
C SER A 90 10.88 -1.81 12.19
N ALA A 91 11.55 -2.17 11.09
CA ALA A 91 12.74 -1.52 10.55
C ALA A 91 12.47 -0.77 9.24
N LEU A 92 11.19 -0.57 8.89
CA LEU A 92 10.78 0.13 7.68
C LEU A 92 10.30 1.55 8.02
N PRO A 93 11.12 2.60 7.85
CA PRO A 93 10.74 3.96 8.21
C PRO A 93 9.57 4.42 7.35
N ASP A 94 8.72 5.27 7.93
CA ASP A 94 7.59 5.84 7.21
C ASP A 94 8.03 6.97 6.28
N LEU A 95 7.85 6.75 4.97
CA LEU A 95 8.13 7.76 3.95
C LEU A 95 6.96 8.68 3.69
N THR A 96 5.77 8.40 4.22
CA THR A 96 4.49 8.98 3.78
C THR A 96 3.96 10.08 4.67
N GLY A 97 4.41 10.18 5.92
CA GLY A 97 3.91 11.17 6.88
C GLY A 97 2.58 10.73 7.51
N ASP A 98 2.54 9.48 7.96
CA ASP A 98 1.41 8.77 8.57
C ASP A 98 0.21 8.64 7.62
N ALA A 99 0.45 8.49 6.32
CA ALA A 99 -0.62 8.40 5.34
C ALA A 99 -1.42 7.08 5.47
N ASP A 100 -2.72 7.18 5.29
CA ASP A 100 -3.67 6.05 5.28
C ASP A 100 -4.38 5.91 3.92
N HIS A 101 -4.28 6.92 3.07
CA HIS A 101 -4.82 6.96 1.71
C HIS A 101 -3.77 7.42 0.72
N TYR A 102 -3.86 6.89 -0.50
CA TYR A 102 -3.13 7.42 -1.64
C TYR A 102 -3.93 7.19 -2.92
N PHE A 103 -3.57 7.91 -3.97
CA PHE A 103 -4.05 7.64 -5.32
C PHE A 103 -2.97 7.96 -6.35
N ASP A 104 -3.06 7.34 -7.51
CA ASP A 104 -2.23 7.68 -8.67
C ASP A 104 -2.71 8.99 -9.31
N CYS A 105 -1.86 10.01 -9.26
CA CYS A 105 -2.09 11.34 -9.80
C CYS A 105 -2.32 11.36 -11.33
N ARG A 106 -2.01 10.28 -12.04
CA ARG A 106 -2.31 10.11 -13.46
C ARG A 106 -3.79 9.76 -13.70
N GLY A 107 -4.48 9.28 -12.67
CA GLY A 107 -5.89 8.90 -12.71
C GLY A 107 -6.84 10.04 -12.30
N GLY A 108 -8.13 9.69 -12.23
CA GLY A 108 -9.16 10.60 -11.73
C GLY A 108 -9.01 10.86 -10.23
N ARG A 109 -9.13 12.12 -9.81
CA ARG A 109 -9.03 12.54 -8.41
C ARG A 109 -10.21 12.00 -7.57
N PRO A 110 -9.96 11.19 -6.52
CA PRO A 110 -11.03 10.70 -5.64
C PRO A 110 -11.72 11.80 -4.82
N PHE A 111 -12.96 11.55 -4.39
CA PHE A 111 -13.77 12.53 -3.64
C PHE A 111 -13.20 12.90 -2.26
N TRP A 112 -12.45 11.98 -1.63
CA TRP A 112 -11.84 12.19 -0.31
C TRP A 112 -10.61 13.10 -0.35
N VAL A 113 -10.11 13.45 -1.54
CA VAL A 113 -8.90 14.26 -1.71
C VAL A 113 -9.15 15.72 -1.32
N GLN A 114 -8.65 16.10 -0.14
CA GLN A 114 -8.69 17.47 0.36
C GLN A 114 -7.29 17.95 0.76
N LYS A 115 -6.99 19.24 0.51
CA LYS A 115 -5.67 19.84 0.80
C LYS A 115 -5.27 19.68 2.27
N LYS A 116 -6.23 19.74 3.19
CA LYS A 116 -5.98 19.61 4.64
C LYS A 116 -5.43 18.24 5.05
N PHE A 117 -5.65 17.20 4.24
CA PHE A 117 -5.19 15.84 4.49
C PHE A 117 -3.89 15.51 3.76
N TYR A 118 -3.42 16.37 2.85
CA TYR A 118 -2.25 16.11 2.03
C TYR A 118 -0.99 15.98 2.90
N ARG A 119 -0.18 14.96 2.61
CA ARG A 119 1.12 14.78 3.23
C ARG A 119 2.24 15.06 2.25
N LYS A 120 2.29 14.31 1.14
CA LYS A 120 3.32 14.41 0.11
C LYS A 120 3.00 13.56 -1.10
N THR A 121 3.84 13.69 -2.13
CA THR A 121 3.81 12.86 -3.34
C THR A 121 5.12 12.10 -3.47
N ILE A 122 5.06 10.81 -3.79
CA ILE A 122 6.22 9.94 -4.07
C ILE A 122 5.96 9.25 -5.40
N GLY A 123 6.79 9.54 -6.41
CA GLY A 123 6.51 9.14 -7.78
C GLY A 123 5.18 9.74 -8.25
N HIS A 124 4.29 8.89 -8.76
CA HIS A 124 2.94 9.28 -9.17
C HIS A 124 1.88 9.12 -8.07
N HIS A 125 2.23 8.65 -6.87
CA HIS A 125 1.28 8.50 -5.77
C HIS A 125 1.27 9.73 -4.86
N ALA A 126 0.11 10.36 -4.70
CA ALA A 126 -0.11 11.38 -3.68
C ALA A 126 -0.72 10.76 -2.42
N PHE A 127 -0.09 11.00 -1.28
CA PHE A 127 -0.38 10.42 0.02
C PHE A 127 -1.10 11.41 0.95
N TYR A 128 -2.08 10.91 1.69
CA TYR A 128 -2.98 11.68 2.53
C TYR A 128 -3.21 10.98 3.88
N ARG A 129 -3.42 11.76 4.95
CA ARG A 129 -4.01 11.31 6.21
C ARG A 129 -5.47 11.78 6.26
N VAL A 130 -6.40 10.89 5.98
CA VAL A 130 -7.85 11.17 5.98
C VAL A 130 -8.49 10.76 7.31
N GLY A 131 -8.00 9.71 7.96
CA GLY A 131 -8.58 9.12 9.15
C GLY A 131 -9.80 8.24 8.85
N LEU A 132 -10.18 7.40 9.82
CA LEU A 132 -11.34 6.49 9.71
C LEU A 132 -12.66 7.24 9.47
N HIS A 133 -12.74 8.48 9.96
CA HIS A 133 -13.93 9.31 9.96
C HIS A 133 -13.82 10.56 9.07
N GLY A 134 -12.72 10.73 8.34
CA GLY A 134 -12.51 11.94 7.53
C GLY A 134 -12.18 13.17 8.37
N ASP A 135 -11.52 12.99 9.51
CA ASP A 135 -11.10 14.02 10.46
C ASP A 135 -9.58 14.28 10.42
N GLY A 136 -8.80 13.44 9.75
CA GLY A 136 -7.36 13.57 9.59
C GLY A 136 -6.54 13.14 10.81
N GLN A 137 -7.16 12.37 11.72
CA GLN A 137 -6.51 11.81 12.92
C GLN A 137 -6.30 10.31 12.80
#